data_AF-A0A944JIP6-F1
#
_entry.id   AF-A0A944JIP6-F1
#
_cell.length_a   1.000
_cell.length_b   1.000
_cell.length_c   1.000
_cell.angle_alpha   90.00
_cell.angle_beta   90.00
_cell.angle_gamma   90.00
#
_symmetry.space_group_name_H-M   'P 1'
#
loop_
_entity.id
_entity.type
_entity.pdbx_description
1 polymer ?
#
loop_
_entity_poly.entity_id
_entity_poly.type
_entity_poly.pdbx_seq_one_letter_code
_entity_poly.pdbx_strand_id
1 'polypeptide(L)' 'LLTDKQIRRGVHKNVQALEKDIRDWIAHWNENPRPFTWTKSADEIFERLAGYLNRLPEPKP' A
#
# COMPACT_ATOMS: atom_id res chain seq x y z
N LEU A 1 7.19 7.97 -13.36
CA LEU A 1 7.27 7.92 -11.88
C LEU A 1 5.87 8.06 -11.33
N LEU A 2 5.26 6.96 -10.86
CA LEU A 2 3.95 6.95 -10.22
C LEU A 2 3.98 7.88 -9.00
N THR A 3 3.07 8.84 -8.95
CA THR A 3 2.95 9.77 -7.83
C THR A 3 1.56 9.67 -7.21
N ASP A 4 1.40 10.10 -5.96
CA ASP A 4 0.10 10.27 -5.31
C ASP A 4 -0.91 11.07 -6.14
N LYS A 5 -0.43 11.96 -7.03
CA LYS A 5 -1.29 12.68 -7.95
C LYS A 5 -1.81 11.77 -9.06
N GLN A 6 -0.99 10.85 -9.59
CA GLN A 6 -1.38 9.94 -10.67
C GLN A 6 -2.41 8.88 -10.21
N ILE A 7 -2.39 8.45 -8.95
CA ILE A 7 -3.37 7.48 -8.43
C ILE A 7 -4.70 8.12 -7.96
N ARG A 8 -4.87 9.44 -8.11
CA ARG A 8 -6.15 10.10 -7.78
C ARG A 8 -7.23 9.73 -8.80
N ARG A 9 -8.45 9.59 -8.27
CA ARG A 9 -9.63 9.34 -9.10
C ARG A 9 -9.80 10.45 -10.14
N GLY A 10 -10.05 10.06 -11.39
CA GLY A 10 -10.30 10.97 -12.51
C GLY A 10 -9.06 11.48 -13.25
N VAL A 11 -7.84 11.05 -12.86
CA VAL A 11 -6.61 11.44 -13.55
C VAL A 11 -6.40 10.68 -14.86
N HIS A 12 -6.81 9.41 -14.90
CA HIS A 12 -6.75 8.59 -16.10
C HIS A 12 -8.11 8.52 -16.79
N LYS A 13 -8.09 8.53 -18.13
CA LYS A 13 -9.31 8.44 -18.96
C LYS A 13 -9.91 7.03 -18.99
N ASN A 14 -9.11 6.00 -18.68
CA ASN A 14 -9.52 4.61 -18.62
C ASN A 14 -8.53 3.80 -17.75
N VAL A 15 -8.89 2.54 -17.48
CA VAL A 15 -8.10 1.63 -16.63
C VAL A 15 -6.78 1.25 -17.31
N GLN A 16 -6.76 1.08 -18.62
CA GLN A 16 -5.57 0.67 -19.38
C GLN A 16 -4.46 1.72 -19.29
N ALA A 17 -4.80 3.01 -19.31
CA ALA A 17 -3.87 4.11 -19.13
C ALA A 17 -3.24 4.09 -17.72
N LEU A 18 -4.05 3.84 -16.68
CA LEU A 18 -3.56 3.68 -15.32
C LEU A 18 -2.62 2.47 -15.20
N GLU A 19 -3.02 1.33 -15.76
CA GLU A 19 -2.22 0.10 -15.72
C GLU A 19 -0.85 0.30 -16.38
N LYS A 20 -0.83 0.95 -17.55
CA LYS A 20 0.42 1.25 -18.25
C LYS A 20 1.37 2.09 -17.39
N ASP A 21 0.86 3.17 -16.79
CA ASP A 21 1.66 4.06 -15.94
C ASP A 21 2.20 3.34 -14.70
N ILE A 22 1.42 2.44 -14.10
CA ILE A 22 1.87 1.60 -12.97
C ILE A 22 3.00 0.66 -13.42
N ARG A 23 2.85 -0.02 -14.57
CA ARG A 23 3.87 -0.95 -15.09
C ARG A 23 5.17 -0.23 -15.43
N ASP A 24 5.10 0.92 -16.08
CA ASP A 24 6.27 1.74 -16.40
C ASP A 24 6.99 2.21 -15.12
N TRP A 25 6.23 2.55 -14.08
CA TRP A 25 6.81 2.90 -12.78
C TRP A 25 7.48 1.71 -12.09
N ILE A 26 6.86 0.52 -12.09
CA ILE A 26 7.46 -0.69 -11.52
C ILE A 26 8.78 -1.01 -12.23
N ALA A 27 8.80 -0.98 -13.57
CA ALA A 27 10.00 -1.24 -14.35
C ALA A 27 11.13 -0.28 -13.98
N HIS A 28 10.84 1.03 -13.92
CA HIS A 28 11.84 2.02 -13.55
C HIS A 28 12.30 1.90 -12.09
N TRP A 29 11.40 1.61 -11.14
CA TRP A 29 11.78 1.41 -9.73
C TRP A 29 12.70 0.19 -9.56
N ASN A 30 12.46 -0.88 -10.33
CA ASN A 30 13.27 -2.10 -10.29
C ASN A 30 14.70 -1.91 -10.84
N GLU A 31 14.98 -0.86 -11.63
CA GLU A 31 16.34 -0.56 -12.11
C GLU A 31 17.30 -0.19 -10.96
N ASN A 32 16.80 0.48 -9.92
CA ASN A 32 17.57 0.83 -8.73
C ASN A 32 16.65 0.85 -7.50
N PRO A 33 16.31 -0.34 -6.97
CA PRO A 33 15.30 -0.46 -5.94
C PRO A 33 15.82 0.12 -4.62
N ARG A 34 14.99 0.93 -3.97
CA ARG A 34 15.18 1.30 -2.56
C ARG A 34 14.20 0.50 -1.72
N PRO A 35 14.62 -0.68 -1.22
CA PRO A 35 13.70 -1.57 -0.53
C PRO A 35 13.16 -0.90 0.74
N PHE A 36 11.87 -1.07 0.97
CA PHE A 36 11.27 -0.72 2.24
C PHE A 36 11.76 -1.71 3.31
N THR A 37 12.36 -1.18 4.37
CA THR A 37 12.77 -1.99 5.52
C THR A 37 11.70 -1.90 6.59
N TRP A 38 11.11 -3.04 6.95
CA TRP A 38 10.21 -3.12 8.10
C TRP A 38 10.99 -2.75 9.37
N THR A 39 10.57 -1.69 10.05
CA THR A 39 11.17 -1.24 11.31
C THR A 39 10.63 -2.00 12.53
N LYS A 40 9.59 -2.81 12.31
CA LYS A 40 8.92 -3.63 13.30
C LYS A 40 9.01 -5.08 12.91
N SER A 41 9.29 -5.93 13.89
CA SER A 41 9.22 -7.38 13.73
C SER A 41 7.78 -7.83 13.49
N ALA A 42 7.61 -9.03 12.94
CA ALA A 42 6.30 -9.65 12.79
C ALA A 42 5.58 -9.75 14.14
N ASP A 43 6.31 -10.13 15.20
CA ASP A 43 5.77 -10.27 16.55
C ASP A 43 5.21 -8.94 17.10
N GLU A 44 5.96 -7.83 16.95
CA GLU A 44 5.48 -6.50 17.36
C GLU A 44 4.21 -6.07 16.61
N ILE A 45 4.07 -6.47 15.33
CA ILE A 45 2.87 -6.21 14.54
C ILE A 45 1.69 -7.01 15.10
N PHE A 46 1.89 -8.30 15.39
CA PHE A 46 0.84 -9.15 15.94
C PHE A 46 0.42 -8.74 17.35
N GLU A 47 1.35 -8.34 18.21
CA GLU A 47 1.03 -7.82 19.55
C GLU A 47 0.18 -6.56 19.47
N ARG A 48 0.53 -5.61 18.58
CA ARG A 48 -0.29 -4.41 18.37
C ARG A 48 -1.67 -4.75 17.82
N LEU A 49 -1.76 -5.70 16.89
CA LEU A 49 -3.02 -6.14 16.33
C LEU A 49 -3.91 -6.77 17.41
N ALA A 50 -3.37 -7.68 18.22
CA ALA A 50 -4.09 -8.29 19.33
C ALA A 50 -4.59 -7.23 20.32
N GLY A 51 -3.74 -6.25 20.65
CA GLY A 51 -4.13 -5.11 21.49
C GLY A 51 -5.26 -4.26 20.89
N TYR A 52 -5.33 -4.12 19.57
CA TYR A 52 -6.44 -3.45 18.88
C TYR A 52 -7.72 -4.28 18.95
N LEU A 53 -7.64 -5.58 18.63
CA LEU A 53 -8.78 -6.50 18.63
C LEU A 53 -9.44 -6.58 20.01
N ASN A 54 -8.65 -6.62 21.09
CA ASN A 54 -9.15 -6.65 22.47
C ASN A 54 -9.92 -5.38 22.89
N ARG A 55 -9.77 -4.27 22.15
CA ARG A 55 -10.47 -3.00 22.42
C ARG A 55 -11.74 -2.85 21.61
N LEU A 56 -11.98 -3.73 20.63
CA LEU A 56 -13.19 -3.66 19.84
C LEU A 56 -14.37 -4.07 20.73
N PRO A 57 -15.47 -3.30 20.72
CA PRO A 57 -16.68 -3.69 21.41
C PRO A 57 -17.19 -5.00 20.80
N GLU A 58 -17.82 -5.84 21.63
CA GLU A 58 -18.46 -7.03 21.09
C GLU A 58 -19.47 -6.64 20.00
N PRO A 59 -19.52 -7.40 18.89
CA PRO A 59 -20.50 -7.15 17.86
C PRO A 59 -21.90 -7.23 18.47
N LYS A 60 -22.73 -6.22 18.19
CA LYS A 60 -24.14 -6.25 18.62
C LYS A 60 -24.82 -7.47 17.98
N PRO A 61 -25.72 -8.15 18.71
CA PRO A 61 -26.50 -9.25 18.17
C PRO A 61 -27.37 -8.82 16.98
#